data_AF-A0A1G7LBI3-F1
#
_entry.id   AF-A0A1G7LBI3-F1
#
_cell.length_a   1.000
_cell.length_b   1.000
_cell.length_c   1.000
_cell.angle_alpha   90.00
_cell.angle_beta   90.00
_cell.angle_gamma   90.00
#
_symmetry.space_group_name_H-M   'P 1'
#
loop_
_entity.id
_entity.type
_entity.pdbx_description
1 polymer ?
#
loop_
_entity_poly.entity_id
_entity_poly.type
_entity_poly.pdbx_seq_one_letter_code
_entity_poly.pdbx_strand_id
1 'polypeptide(L)'
;MRLAIALAKQDETKVYPGPFGHAPRFAVYEVAEDGEFRLVEVRENPYAAMEGGEKHQRMRELLKDVDLRVGARFGHGGSMGAFPMADRLEVGPVSVAEALRRVREGRNTA
;
A
#
# COMPACT_ATOMS: atom_id res chain seq x y z
N MET A 1 1.46 14.23 -2.90
CA MET A 1 1.75 12.80 -3.15
C MET A 1 0.68 11.97 -2.46
N ARG A 2 0.14 10.95 -3.11
CA ARG A 2 -0.79 9.98 -2.52
C ARG A 2 -0.09 8.66 -2.25
N LEU A 3 -0.33 8.11 -1.08
CA LEU A 3 0.15 6.78 -0.71
C LEU A 3 -1.02 5.89 -0.27
N ALA A 4 -0.89 4.59 -0.50
CA ALA A 4 -1.85 3.59 -0.05
C ALA A 4 -1.19 2.61 0.91
N ILE A 5 -1.74 2.46 2.11
CA ILE A 5 -1.31 1.48 3.10
C ILE A 5 -2.27 0.29 3.09
N ALA A 6 -1.75 -0.91 2.85
CA ALA A 6 -2.51 -2.15 2.97
C ALA A 6 -2.89 -2.42 4.43
N LEU A 7 -4.19 -2.44 4.76
CA LEU A 7 -4.66 -2.60 6.14
C LEU A 7 -5.04 -4.05 6.48
N ALA A 8 -4.82 -4.44 7.74
CA ALA A 8 -5.22 -5.76 8.22
C ALA A 8 -6.75 -5.92 8.29
N LYS A 9 -7.23 -7.17 8.11
CA LYS A 9 -8.67 -7.49 8.05
C LYS A 9 -9.43 -7.16 9.33
N GLN A 10 -8.80 -7.39 10.48
CA GLN A 10 -9.43 -7.25 11.80
C GLN A 10 -8.94 -6.02 12.57
N ASP A 11 -7.98 -5.27 12.01
CA ASP A 11 -7.34 -4.15 12.70
C ASP A 11 -6.87 -3.10 11.67
N GLU A 12 -7.61 -2.00 11.56
CA GLU A 12 -7.29 -0.89 10.65
C GLU A 12 -6.04 -0.10 11.08
N THR A 13 -5.57 -0.31 12.30
CA THR A 13 -4.36 0.35 12.82
C THR A 13 -3.09 -0.43 12.48
N LYS A 14 -3.21 -1.56 11.77
CA LYS A 14 -2.07 -2.43 11.39
C LYS A 14 -1.98 -2.65 9.90
N VAL A 15 -0.74 -2.77 9.44
CA VAL A 15 -0.43 -3.16 8.07
C VAL A 15 -0.78 -4.64 7.87
N TYR A 16 -1.43 -4.95 6.75
CA TYR A 16 -1.77 -6.32 6.38
C TYR A 16 -0.51 -7.19 6.31
N PRO A 17 -0.43 -8.31 7.05
CA PRO A 17 0.78 -9.12 7.13
C PRO A 17 1.04 -9.96 5.86
N GLY A 18 0.05 -10.06 4.98
CA GLY A 18 0.12 -10.83 3.75
C GLY A 18 0.64 -10.02 2.54
N PRO A 19 0.66 -10.64 1.35
CA PRO A 19 1.06 -9.93 0.14
C PRO A 19 0.10 -8.77 -0.14
N PHE A 20 0.64 -7.60 -0.49
CA PHE A 20 -0.11 -6.35 -0.65
C PHE A 20 -1.42 -6.51 -1.45
N GLY A 21 -1.40 -7.22 -2.58
CA GLY A 21 -2.58 -7.41 -3.44
C GLY A 21 -3.70 -8.28 -2.83
N HIS A 22 -3.48 -8.90 -1.67
CA HIS A 22 -4.49 -9.65 -0.91
C HIS A 22 -5.00 -8.89 0.31
N ALA A 23 -4.50 -7.67 0.55
CA ALA A 23 -5.04 -6.82 1.59
C ALA A 23 -6.53 -6.53 1.29
N PRO A 24 -7.43 -6.66 2.27
CA PRO A 24 -8.86 -6.46 2.06
C PRO A 24 -9.23 -5.01 1.80
N ARG A 25 -8.39 -4.07 2.24
CA ARG A 25 -8.62 -2.63 2.09
C ARG A 25 -7.30 -1.86 2.12
N PHE A 26 -7.34 -0.65 1.58
CA PHE A 26 -6.22 0.27 1.50
C PHE A 26 -6.59 1.62 2.10
N ALA A 27 -5.86 2.08 3.11
CA ALA A 27 -5.98 3.46 3.59
C ALA A 27 -5.16 4.37 2.67
N VAL A 28 -5.83 5.30 2.00
CA VAL A 28 -5.20 6.27 1.10
C VAL A 28 -4.95 7.55 1.87
N TYR A 29 -3.68 7.94 1.92
CA TYR A 29 -3.24 9.18 2.53
C TYR A 29 -2.73 10.15 1.47
N GLU A 30 -2.99 11.43 1.68
CA GLU A 30 -2.32 12.52 1.00
C GLU A 30 -1.22 13.08 1.90
N VAL A 31 -0.04 13.28 1.33
CA VAL A 31 1.07 13.93 2.04
C VAL A 31 1.10 15.39 1.66
N ALA A 32 0.88 16.26 2.65
CA ALA A 32 0.96 17.69 2.54
C ALA A 32 2.42 18.18 2.39
N GLU A 33 2.59 19.45 2.02
CA GLU A 33 3.91 20.06 1.77
C GLU A 33 4.79 20.13 3.03
N ASP A 34 4.17 20.21 4.21
CA ASP A 34 4.81 20.17 5.53
C ASP A 34 5.17 18.75 5.99
N GLY A 35 4.90 17.73 5.18
CA GLY A 35 5.13 16.33 5.50
C GLY A 35 4.08 15.71 6.42
N GLU A 36 2.96 16.40 6.67
CA GLU A 36 1.80 15.84 7.37
C GLU A 36 1.08 14.81 6.49
N PHE A 37 0.62 13.71 7.11
CA PHE A 37 -0.17 12.67 6.43
C PHE A 37 -1.64 12.85 6.77
N ARG A 38 -2.48 13.05 5.76
CA ARG A 38 -3.94 13.19 5.92
C ARG A 38 -4.63 11.99 5.30
N LEU A 39 -5.41 11.25 6.10
CA LEU A 39 -6.23 10.15 5.58
C LEU A 39 -7.32 10.75 4.69
N VAL A 40 -7.34 10.36 3.42
CA VAL A 40 -8.33 10.83 2.43
C VAL A 40 -9.53 9.89 2.41
N GLU A 41 -9.25 8.59 2.29
CA GLU A 41 -10.29 7.57 2.19
C GLU A 41 -9.73 6.17 2.52
N VAL A 42 -10.64 5.22 2.75
CA VAL A 42 -10.31 3.79 2.83
C VAL A 42 -11.00 3.09 1.67
N ARG A 43 -10.22 2.48 0.78
CA ARG A 43 -10.73 1.74 -0.39
C ARG A 43 -10.82 0.26 -0.09
N GLU A 44 -11.97 -0.34 -0.36
CA GLU A 44 -12.12 -1.80 -0.33
C GLU A 44 -11.41 -2.44 -1.53
N ASN A 45 -10.89 -3.66 -1.32
CA ASN A 45 -10.28 -4.46 -2.37
C ASN A 45 -11.20 -5.63 -2.76
N PRO A 46 -12.05 -5.48 -3.79
CA PRO A 46 -12.91 -6.58 -4.26
C PRO A 46 -12.11 -7.75 -4.84
N TYR A 47 -10.82 -7.56 -5.11
CA TYR A 47 -9.92 -8.53 -5.74
C TYR A 47 -9.03 -9.28 -4.73
N ALA A 48 -9.22 -9.07 -3.42
CA ALA A 48 -8.39 -9.66 -2.38
C ALA A 48 -8.36 -11.20 -2.44
N ALA A 49 -9.49 -11.82 -2.79
CA ALA A 49 -9.64 -13.27 -2.91
C ALA A 49 -9.29 -13.81 -4.31
N MET A 50 -9.02 -12.96 -5.31
CA MET A 50 -8.66 -13.41 -6.64
C MET A 50 -7.20 -13.90 -6.69
N GLU A 51 -6.94 -14.91 -7.51
CA GLU A 51 -5.59 -15.42 -7.82
C GLU A 51 -5.39 -15.50 -9.33
N GLY A 52 -4.19 -15.16 -9.82
CA GLY A 52 -3.85 -15.17 -11.24
C GLY A 52 -4.63 -14.17 -12.12
N GLY A 53 -4.38 -14.24 -13.44
CA GLY A 53 -5.15 -13.51 -14.47
C GLY A 53 -5.08 -11.98 -14.42
N GLU A 54 -6.22 -11.32 -14.65
CA GLU A 54 -6.37 -9.85 -14.72
C GLU A 54 -6.17 -9.12 -13.39
N LYS A 55 -5.94 -9.84 -12.27
CA LYS A 55 -5.80 -9.23 -10.94
C LYS A 55 -4.79 -8.09 -10.94
N HIS A 56 -3.63 -8.27 -11.57
CA HIS A 56 -2.61 -7.23 -11.62
C HIS A 56 -3.06 -5.97 -12.38
N GLN A 57 -3.88 -6.12 -13.42
CA GLN A 57 -4.44 -4.97 -14.13
C GLN A 57 -5.51 -4.27 -13.29
N ARG A 58 -6.41 -5.03 -12.66
CA ARG A 58 -7.47 -4.46 -11.79
C ARG A 58 -6.90 -3.77 -10.56
N MET A 59 -5.84 -4.32 -9.97
CA MET A 59 -5.10 -3.71 -8.87
C MET A 59 -4.40 -2.41 -9.30
N ARG A 60 -3.87 -2.35 -10.54
CA ARG A 60 -3.33 -1.13 -11.12
C ARG A 60 -4.41 -0.06 -11.26
N GLU A 61 -5.56 -0.42 -11.80
CA GLU A 61 -6.69 0.50 -11.97
C GLU A 61 -7.23 1.02 -10.63
N LEU A 62 -7.38 0.14 -9.63
CA LEU A 62 -7.88 0.50 -8.28
C LEU A 62 -7.02 1.54 -7.57
N LEU A 63 -5.70 1.52 -7.82
CA LEU A 63 -4.73 2.39 -7.17
C LEU A 63 -3.99 3.27 -8.17
N LYS A 64 -4.57 3.58 -9.33
CA LYS A 64 -3.87 4.29 -10.41
C LYS A 64 -3.45 5.72 -10.06
N ASP A 65 -4.14 6.34 -9.10
CA ASP A 65 -3.91 7.68 -8.58
C ASP A 65 -3.02 7.70 -7.32
N VAL A 66 -2.47 6.54 -6.95
CA VAL A 66 -1.55 6.39 -5.83
C VAL A 66 -0.12 6.36 -6.35
N ASP A 67 0.72 7.23 -5.79
CA ASP A 67 2.13 7.32 -6.12
C ASP A 67 2.93 6.22 -5.40
N LEU A 68 2.67 5.99 -4.11
CA LEU A 68 3.42 5.05 -3.27
C LEU A 68 2.53 4.00 -2.61
N ARG A 69 2.90 2.71 -2.73
CA ARG A 69 2.16 1.60 -2.11
C ARG A 69 2.97 1.01 -0.97
N VAL A 70 2.39 1.00 0.22
CA VAL A 70 3.04 0.57 1.45
C VAL A 70 2.37 -0.70 1.95
N GLY A 71 3.18 -1.75 2.13
CA GLY A 71 2.68 -3.05 2.58
C GLY A 71 3.70 -3.80 3.42
N ALA A 72 3.27 -4.90 4.05
CA ALA A 72 4.20 -5.75 4.77
C ALA A 72 5.16 -6.48 3.83
N ARG A 73 4.65 -6.91 2.67
CA ARG A 73 5.39 -7.63 1.62
C ARG A 73 4.68 -7.52 0.27
N PHE A 74 5.43 -7.58 -0.82
CA PHE A 74 4.90 -7.74 -2.18
C PHE A 74 5.24 -9.15 -2.69
N GLY A 75 4.29 -9.82 -3.34
CA GLY A 75 4.47 -11.22 -3.77
C GLY A 75 5.49 -11.39 -4.91
N HIS A 76 6.12 -12.57 -4.99
CA HIS A 76 7.15 -12.98 -5.98
C HIS A 76 6.61 -13.28 -7.40
N GLY A 77 5.51 -12.66 -7.81
CA GLY A 77 4.93 -12.89 -9.13
C GLY A 77 5.82 -12.32 -10.24
N GLY A 78 6.58 -13.20 -10.90
CA GLY A 78 7.18 -13.07 -12.23
C GLY A 78 7.56 -11.64 -12.66
N SER A 79 8.83 -11.32 -12.48
CA SER A 79 9.58 -10.19 -13.07
C SER A 79 9.10 -8.74 -12.88
N MET A 80 7.84 -8.42 -12.58
CA MET A 80 7.43 -7.01 -12.31
C MET A 80 6.19 -6.81 -11.41
N GLY A 81 5.46 -7.85 -10.98
CA GLY A 81 4.21 -7.71 -10.20
C GLY A 81 3.23 -6.64 -10.72
N ALA A 82 2.29 -6.17 -9.89
CA ALA A 82 1.30 -5.16 -10.33
C ALA A 82 1.85 -3.73 -10.40
N PHE A 83 2.92 -3.41 -9.67
CA PHE A 83 3.40 -2.03 -9.52
C PHE A 83 4.92 -1.92 -9.75
N PRO A 84 5.49 -0.84 -10.28
CA PRO A 84 6.96 -0.71 -10.35
C PRO A 84 7.63 -0.82 -8.97
N MET A 85 8.90 -1.24 -8.89
CA MET A 85 9.62 -1.31 -7.60
C MET A 85 9.82 0.08 -6.97
N ALA A 86 9.98 1.12 -7.79
CA ALA A 86 10.10 2.51 -7.34
C ALA A 86 8.85 3.01 -6.58
N ASP A 87 7.69 2.38 -6.81
CA ASP A 87 6.40 2.83 -6.31
C ASP A 87 5.90 1.97 -5.12
N ARG A 88 6.82 1.23 -4.48
CA ARG A 88 6.53 0.27 -3.41
C ARG A 88 7.46 0.50 -2.21
N LEU A 89 6.91 0.33 -1.01
CA LEU A 89 7.66 0.30 0.23
C LEU A 89 7.22 -0.89 1.10
N GLU A 90 8.19 -1.73 1.48
CA GLU A 90 7.98 -2.83 2.41
C GLU A 90 8.35 -2.42 3.83
N VAL A 91 7.38 -2.48 4.75
CA VAL A 91 7.55 -2.08 6.16
C VAL A 91 7.35 -3.23 7.15
N GLY A 92 7.00 -4.42 6.68
CA GLY A 92 6.57 -5.54 7.53
C GLY A 92 5.19 -5.33 8.17
N PRO A 93 4.71 -6.27 9.01
CA PRO A 93 3.42 -6.21 9.68
C PRO A 93 3.45 -5.28 10.90
N VAL A 94 3.74 -4.01 10.68
CA VAL A 94 3.82 -2.97 11.73
C VAL A 94 2.50 -2.23 11.92
N SER A 95 2.43 -1.33 12.89
CA SER A 95 1.32 -0.39 12.99
C SER A 95 1.32 0.59 11.81
N VAL A 96 0.16 1.13 11.47
CA VAL A 96 0.02 2.18 10.45
C VAL A 96 0.84 3.42 10.83
N ALA A 97 0.87 3.78 12.12
CA ALA A 97 1.69 4.88 12.61
C ALA A 97 3.19 4.66 12.34
N GLU A 98 3.70 3.44 12.59
CA GLU A 98 5.09 3.08 12.29
C GLU A 98 5.36 3.07 10.79
N ALA A 99 4.41 2.58 9.98
CA ALA A 99 4.52 2.60 8.53
C ALA A 99 4.66 4.05 7.99
N LEU A 100 3.82 4.97 8.47
CA LEU A 100 3.89 6.40 8.11
C LEU A 100 5.21 7.04 8.56
N ARG A 101 5.70 6.67 9.75
CA ARG A 101 7.02 7.12 10.25
C ARG A 101 8.14 6.71 9.29
N ARG A 102 8.16 5.45 8.83
CA ARG A 102 9.17 4.95 7.88
C ARG A 102 9.08 5.62 6.50
N VAL A 103 7.86 5.89 6.02
CA VAL A 103 7.67 6.67 4.79
C VAL A 103 8.32 8.05 4.93
N ARG A 104 8.15 8.72 6.07
CA ARG A 104 8.76 10.03 6.33
C ARG A 104 10.30 9.94 6.38
N GLU A 105 10.85 8.93 7.04
CA GLU A 105 12.30 8.73 7.15
C GLU A 105 12.96 8.47 5.78
N GLY A 106 12.36 7.63 4.95
CA GLY A 106 12.85 7.33 3.61
C GLY A 106 12.79 8.53 2.65
N ARG A 107 11.96 9.53 2.93
CA ARG A 107 11.90 10.79 2.15
C ARG A 107 12.93 11.82 2.58
N ASN A 108 13.45 11.75 3.82
CA ASN A 108 14.47 12.68 4.31
C ASN A 108 15.90 12.27 3.93
N THR A 109 16.08 11.07 3.36
CA THR A 109 17.38 10.53 2.94
C THR A 109 17.65 10.65 1.43
N ALA A 110 16.70 11.19 0.66
CA ALA A 110 16.80 11.44 -0.79
C ALA A 110 16.91 12.94 -1.08
#